data_AF-A0A9X4DBF8-F1
#
_entry.id   AF-A0A9X4DBF8-F1
#
_cell.length_a   1.000
_cell.length_b   1.000
_cell.length_c   1.000
_cell.angle_alpha   90.00
_cell.angle_beta   90.00
_cell.angle_gamma   90.00
#
_symmetry.space_group_name_H-M   'P 1'
#
loop_
_entity.id
_entity.type
_entity.pdbx_description
1 polymer ?
#
loop_
_entity_poly.entity_id
_entity_poly.type
_entity_poly.pdbx_seq_one_letter_code
_entity_poly.pdbx_strand_id
1 'polypeptide(L)'
;MLTLGGIQLRGFFSIQTEVAENLPILRHSDDIDIKRSMLQVLQMFDAYMTLTGFHPHTMCLDDYAGFRGFLYKVLQLTEDDTKPLTWQLLQDFVIVGFLDEKQANLVLNMSQAECNEKYQEREPAKCRFLHYQSLFPTSDSNGFVYVDFDSITHLLSKSSFDCLGRLLTEYLAPLPTVQAEIDAPLIIAIAQGLLYQNPGVDLGDIHLGVTNSADFIGAVRTHAEWRMHNAGFFRGDVAENWKYLSAVLTNFFVANNILRLNKDGRKMLRPY
;
A
#
# COMPACT_ATOMS: atom_id res chain seq x y z
N MET A 1 -0.43 7.80 2.93
CA MET A 1 -1.89 8.00 2.78
C MET A 1 -2.48 6.67 2.33
N LEU A 2 -3.65 6.27 2.83
CA LEU A 2 -4.29 5.02 2.37
C LEU A 2 -5.28 5.31 1.26
N THR A 3 -5.40 4.37 0.34
CA THR A 3 -6.40 4.40 -0.72
C THR A 3 -7.44 3.32 -0.45
N LEU A 4 -8.66 3.51 -0.95
CA LEU A 4 -9.69 2.48 -0.90
C LEU A 4 -9.22 1.20 -1.61
N GLY A 5 -8.49 1.33 -2.72
CA GLY A 5 -7.91 0.18 -3.43
C GLY A 5 -6.94 -0.62 -2.55
N GLY A 6 -6.07 0.02 -1.77
CA GLY A 6 -5.17 -0.67 -0.85
C GLY A 6 -5.91 -1.42 0.28
N ILE A 7 -7.00 -0.83 0.80
CA ILE A 7 -7.88 -1.48 1.77
C ILE A 7 -8.58 -2.69 1.14
N GLN A 8 -9.13 -2.54 -0.06
CA GLN A 8 -9.83 -3.60 -0.78
C GLN A 8 -8.92 -4.77 -1.13
N LEU A 9 -7.70 -4.49 -1.60
CA LEU A 9 -6.69 -5.52 -1.90
C LEU A 9 -6.33 -6.33 -0.66
N ARG A 10 -6.32 -5.69 0.52
CA ARG A 10 -6.04 -6.41 1.76
C ARG A 10 -7.20 -7.31 2.19
N GLY A 11 -8.43 -6.88 1.97
CA GLY A 11 -9.61 -7.53 2.52
C GLY A 11 -9.71 -7.34 4.03
N PHE A 12 -10.52 -8.18 4.67
CA PHE A 12 -10.75 -8.12 6.12
C PHE A 12 -9.58 -8.71 6.91
N PHE A 13 -9.19 -8.01 7.98
CA PHE A 13 -8.15 -8.44 8.91
C PHE A 13 -8.68 -8.67 10.33
N SER A 14 -9.52 -7.76 10.84
CA SER A 14 -10.06 -7.81 12.20
C SER A 14 -11.47 -8.41 12.26
N ILE A 15 -12.28 -8.23 11.21
CA ILE A 15 -13.60 -8.82 11.05
C ILE A 15 -13.45 -10.17 10.35
N GLN A 16 -14.05 -11.22 10.91
CA GLN A 16 -14.14 -12.50 10.21
C GLN A 16 -15.09 -12.36 9.01
N THR A 17 -14.66 -12.81 7.82
CA THR A 17 -15.46 -12.69 6.58
C THR A 17 -16.88 -13.25 6.74
N GLU A 18 -17.02 -14.38 7.43
CA GLU A 18 -18.32 -15.00 7.75
C GLU A 18 -19.22 -14.08 8.58
N VAL A 19 -18.64 -13.28 9.50
CA VAL A 19 -19.39 -12.31 10.31
C VAL A 19 -19.80 -11.11 9.46
N ALA A 20 -18.93 -10.64 8.56
CA ALA A 20 -19.27 -9.57 7.63
C ALA A 20 -20.43 -9.99 6.69
N GLU A 21 -20.39 -11.18 6.11
CA GLU A 21 -21.42 -11.69 5.21
C GLU A 21 -22.79 -11.91 5.87
N ASN A 22 -22.81 -12.06 7.20
CA ASN A 22 -24.03 -12.25 7.98
C ASN A 22 -24.73 -10.94 8.39
N LEU A 23 -24.19 -9.78 8.03
CA LEU A 23 -24.83 -8.49 8.35
C LEU A 23 -26.16 -8.30 7.59
N PRO A 24 -27.16 -7.64 8.21
CA PRO A 24 -28.52 -7.57 7.68
C PRO A 24 -28.61 -7.03 6.24
N ILE A 25 -27.93 -5.93 5.90
CA ILE A 25 -27.93 -5.39 4.54
C ILE A 25 -27.29 -6.36 3.54
N LEU A 26 -26.19 -7.03 3.91
CA LEU A 26 -25.51 -8.00 3.05
C LEU A 26 -26.33 -9.29 2.86
N ARG A 27 -27.08 -9.69 3.88
CA ARG A 27 -27.90 -10.91 3.89
C ARG A 27 -29.25 -10.74 3.21
N HIS A 28 -29.88 -9.57 3.30
CA HIS A 28 -31.28 -9.37 2.93
C HIS A 28 -31.52 -8.40 1.77
N SER A 29 -30.51 -7.67 1.30
CA SER A 29 -30.64 -6.94 0.03
C SER A 29 -30.65 -7.92 -1.14
N ASP A 30 -31.44 -7.69 -2.18
CA ASP A 30 -31.29 -8.35 -3.48
C ASP A 30 -30.49 -7.48 -4.47
N ASP A 31 -30.22 -6.23 -4.09
CA ASP A 31 -29.47 -5.27 -4.87
C ASP A 31 -27.96 -5.48 -4.70
N ILE A 32 -27.30 -5.88 -5.79
CA ILE A 32 -25.87 -6.17 -5.86
C ILE A 32 -25.03 -4.91 -5.58
N ASP A 33 -25.48 -3.74 -6.00
CA ASP A 33 -24.73 -2.50 -5.81
C ASP A 33 -24.80 -2.03 -4.36
N ILE A 34 -25.96 -2.19 -3.70
CA ILE A 34 -26.09 -1.94 -2.25
C ILE A 34 -25.17 -2.89 -1.47
N LYS A 35 -25.13 -4.18 -1.82
CA LYS A 35 -24.22 -5.14 -1.18
C LYS A 35 -22.76 -4.76 -1.36
N ARG A 36 -22.38 -4.39 -2.59
CA ARG A 36 -21.01 -3.97 -2.88
C ARG A 36 -20.63 -2.73 -2.09
N SER A 37 -21.52 -1.73 -2.01
CA SER A 37 -21.30 -0.53 -1.21
C SER A 37 -21.11 -0.86 0.27
N MET A 38 -21.97 -1.70 0.84
CA MET A 38 -21.86 -2.08 2.26
C MET A 38 -20.57 -2.84 2.55
N LEU A 39 -20.18 -3.76 1.66
CA LEU A 39 -18.93 -4.49 1.79
C LEU A 39 -17.73 -3.54 1.81
N GLN A 40 -17.73 -2.51 0.95
CA GLN A 40 -16.68 -1.49 0.94
C GLN A 40 -16.64 -0.70 2.25
N VAL A 41 -17.79 -0.28 2.78
CA VAL A 41 -17.89 0.42 4.06
C VAL A 41 -17.33 -0.43 5.20
N LEU A 42 -17.66 -1.73 5.21
CA LEU A 42 -17.13 -2.66 6.20
C LEU A 42 -15.61 -2.84 6.09
N GLN A 43 -15.06 -2.91 4.87
CA GLN A 43 -13.62 -2.99 4.67
C GLN A 43 -12.92 -1.72 5.16
N MET A 44 -13.49 -0.53 4.91
CA MET A 44 -12.97 0.72 5.45
C MET A 44 -13.01 0.72 6.99
N PHE A 45 -14.08 0.19 7.59
CA PHE A 45 -14.23 0.11 9.03
C PHE A 45 -13.24 -0.89 9.67
N ASP A 46 -13.03 -2.04 9.02
CA ASP A 46 -12.01 -3.01 9.41
C ASP A 46 -10.59 -2.41 9.36
N ALA A 47 -10.29 -1.63 8.33
CA ALA A 47 -9.04 -0.90 8.23
C ALA A 47 -8.88 0.11 9.37
N TYR A 48 -9.93 0.87 9.71
CA TYR A 48 -9.92 1.75 10.88
C TYR A 48 -9.59 0.99 12.17
N MET A 49 -10.29 -0.12 12.46
CA MET A 49 -10.04 -0.92 13.67
C MET A 49 -8.62 -1.47 13.71
N THR A 50 -8.12 -1.96 12.57
CA THR A 50 -6.76 -2.50 12.47
C THR A 50 -5.73 -1.42 12.74
N LEU A 51 -5.88 -0.21 12.18
CA LEU A 51 -4.94 0.89 12.38
C LEU A 51 -4.93 1.44 13.80
N THR A 52 -6.10 1.48 14.46
CA THR A 52 -6.22 1.96 15.85
C THR A 52 -6.01 0.86 16.89
N GLY A 53 -6.01 -0.42 16.49
CA GLY A 53 -5.78 -1.56 17.38
C GLY A 53 -6.94 -1.93 18.28
N PHE A 54 -8.14 -1.49 17.93
CA PHE A 54 -9.32 -1.77 18.71
C PHE A 54 -9.96 -3.09 18.34
N HIS A 55 -10.49 -3.75 19.37
CA HIS A 55 -11.21 -5.00 19.21
C HIS A 55 -12.71 -4.72 19.00
N PRO A 56 -13.39 -5.44 18.10
CA PRO A 56 -14.81 -5.22 17.82
C PRO A 56 -15.77 -5.41 19.02
N HIS A 57 -15.31 -6.00 20.12
CA HIS A 57 -16.15 -6.25 21.30
C HIS A 57 -16.12 -5.11 22.34
N THR A 58 -15.33 -4.06 22.12
CA THR A 58 -15.19 -2.93 23.06
C THR A 58 -15.51 -1.59 22.41
N MET A 59 -16.23 -1.58 21.29
CA MET A 59 -16.56 -0.34 20.57
C MET A 59 -17.45 0.56 21.43
N CYS A 60 -17.15 1.86 21.42
CA CYS A 60 -17.99 2.90 22.02
C CYS A 60 -18.42 3.93 20.98
N LEU A 61 -19.24 4.90 21.39
CA LEU A 61 -19.73 5.98 20.53
C LEU A 61 -18.59 6.71 19.80
N ASP A 62 -17.49 6.97 20.51
CA ASP A 62 -16.32 7.66 19.98
C ASP A 62 -15.61 6.87 18.87
N ASP A 63 -15.78 5.55 18.79
CA ASP A 63 -15.21 4.73 17.71
C ASP A 63 -15.90 4.98 16.38
N TYR A 64 -17.22 5.19 16.40
CA TYR A 64 -17.97 5.51 15.19
C TYR A 64 -17.71 6.95 14.72
N ALA A 65 -17.55 7.89 15.66
CA ALA A 65 -17.10 9.24 15.35
C ALA A 65 -15.65 9.23 14.81
N GLY A 66 -14.77 8.43 15.42
CA GLY A 66 -13.40 8.22 14.97
C GLY A 66 -13.30 7.59 13.59
N PHE A 67 -14.21 6.68 13.23
CA PHE A 67 -14.32 6.14 11.88
C PHE A 67 -14.64 7.24 10.85
N ARG A 68 -15.60 8.12 11.13
CA ARG A 68 -15.89 9.28 10.25
C ARG A 68 -14.67 10.20 10.12
N GLY A 69 -13.92 10.42 11.21
CA GLY A 69 -12.65 11.14 11.20
C GLY A 69 -11.59 10.45 10.34
N PHE A 70 -11.50 9.12 10.38
CA PHE A 70 -10.61 8.31 9.54
C PHE A 70 -10.92 8.45 8.05
N LEU A 71 -12.20 8.37 7.65
CA LEU A 71 -12.64 8.54 6.27
C LEU A 71 -12.18 9.90 5.70
N TYR A 72 -12.27 10.95 6.50
CA TYR A 72 -11.84 12.29 6.11
C TYR A 72 -10.31 12.45 6.12
N LYS A 73 -9.64 12.10 7.23
CA LYS A 73 -8.20 12.37 7.43
C LYS A 73 -7.28 11.43 6.67
N VAL A 74 -7.67 10.17 6.52
CA VAL A 74 -6.80 9.13 5.94
C VAL A 74 -7.17 8.84 4.50
N LEU A 75 -8.46 8.68 4.20
CA LEU A 75 -8.94 8.41 2.84
C LEU A 75 -9.22 9.67 2.02
N GLN A 76 -9.10 10.85 2.64
CA GLN A 76 -9.29 12.16 1.99
C GLN A 76 -10.66 12.32 1.32
N LEU A 77 -11.69 11.66 1.87
CA LEU A 77 -13.07 11.85 1.43
C LEU A 77 -13.58 13.22 1.88
N THR A 78 -14.53 13.78 1.14
CA THR A 78 -15.17 15.04 1.55
C THR A 78 -16.05 14.84 2.78
N GLU A 79 -16.36 15.93 3.50
CA GLU A 79 -17.30 15.83 4.62
C GLU A 79 -18.67 15.27 4.18
N ASP A 80 -19.13 15.70 3.00
CA ASP A 80 -20.38 15.25 2.37
C ASP A 80 -20.37 13.75 2.04
N ASP A 81 -19.22 13.17 1.73
CA ASP A 81 -19.08 11.73 1.47
C ASP A 81 -18.96 10.89 2.75
N THR A 82 -18.33 11.44 3.79
CA THR A 82 -18.04 10.67 5.02
C THR A 82 -19.30 10.31 5.80
N LYS A 83 -20.29 11.21 5.84
CA LYS A 83 -21.51 11.05 6.65
C LYS A 83 -22.44 9.96 6.10
N PRO A 84 -22.74 9.87 4.79
CA PRO A 84 -23.48 8.76 4.21
C PRO A 84 -22.83 7.38 4.45
N LEU A 85 -21.51 7.27 4.28
CA LEU A 85 -20.78 6.01 4.53
C LEU A 85 -20.85 5.59 6.00
N THR A 86 -20.69 6.55 6.91
CA THR A 86 -20.83 6.33 8.36
C THR A 86 -22.26 5.93 8.71
N TRP A 87 -23.26 6.58 8.12
CA TRP A 87 -24.67 6.24 8.32
C TRP A 87 -24.97 4.80 7.89
N GLN A 88 -24.47 4.38 6.73
CA GLN A 88 -24.69 3.02 6.24
C GLN A 88 -24.17 1.96 7.23
N LEU A 89 -22.98 2.17 7.81
CA LEU A 89 -22.44 1.31 8.85
C LEU A 89 -23.31 1.30 10.11
N LEU A 90 -23.70 2.49 10.58
CA LEU A 90 -24.48 2.65 11.81
C LEU A 90 -25.86 2.00 11.70
N GLN A 91 -26.50 2.05 10.53
CA GLN A 91 -27.79 1.40 10.31
C GLN A 91 -27.70 -0.11 10.53
N ASP A 92 -26.72 -0.76 9.93
CA ASP A 92 -26.53 -2.21 10.11
C ASP A 92 -26.25 -2.54 11.57
N PHE A 93 -25.45 -1.72 12.24
CA PHE A 93 -25.10 -1.93 13.65
C PHE A 93 -26.27 -1.66 14.61
N VAL A 94 -27.19 -0.76 14.27
CA VAL A 94 -28.46 -0.60 14.99
C VAL A 94 -29.33 -1.85 14.83
N ILE A 95 -29.44 -2.39 13.63
CA ILE A 95 -30.29 -3.58 13.35
C ILE A 95 -29.80 -4.80 14.14
N VAL A 96 -28.48 -5.01 14.23
CA VAL A 96 -27.91 -6.13 15.00
C VAL A 96 -27.79 -5.84 16.50
N GLY A 97 -28.14 -4.63 16.94
CA GLY A 97 -28.17 -4.24 18.35
C GLY A 97 -26.80 -3.89 18.97
N PHE A 98 -25.79 -3.54 18.16
CA PHE A 98 -24.52 -3.02 18.66
C PHE A 98 -24.61 -1.59 19.18
N LEU A 99 -25.57 -0.79 18.66
CA LEU A 99 -25.88 0.55 19.16
C LEU A 99 -27.37 0.86 19.01
N ASP A 100 -27.86 1.87 19.73
CA ASP A 100 -29.23 2.36 19.58
C ASP A 100 -29.34 3.54 18.59
N GLU A 101 -30.55 3.83 18.12
CA GLU A 101 -30.79 4.92 17.16
C GLU A 101 -30.39 6.30 17.69
N LYS A 102 -30.45 6.54 19.01
CA LYS A 102 -30.06 7.82 19.60
C LYS A 102 -28.55 8.01 19.50
N GLN A 103 -27.79 6.96 19.80
CA GLN A 103 -26.34 6.91 19.65
C GLN A 103 -25.93 7.10 18.18
N ALA A 104 -26.60 6.41 17.24
CA ALA A 104 -26.36 6.62 15.82
C ALA A 104 -26.53 8.10 15.41
N ASN A 105 -27.65 8.71 15.83
CA ASN A 105 -27.95 10.10 15.52
C ASN A 105 -26.96 11.07 16.16
N LEU A 106 -26.45 10.78 17.37
CA LEU A 106 -25.41 11.60 17.99
C LEU A 106 -24.15 11.65 17.13
N VAL A 107 -23.64 10.49 16.69
CA VAL A 107 -22.44 10.40 15.84
C VAL A 107 -22.63 11.17 14.52
N LEU A 108 -23.80 11.03 13.90
CA LEU A 108 -24.10 11.69 12.62
C LEU A 108 -24.25 13.22 12.73
N ASN A 109 -24.56 13.72 13.92
CA ASN A 109 -24.71 15.15 14.18
C ASN A 109 -23.44 15.82 14.75
N MET A 110 -22.43 15.04 15.13
CA MET A 110 -21.11 15.59 15.49
C MET A 110 -20.50 16.34 14.28
N SER A 111 -19.80 17.42 14.58
CA SER A 111 -19.05 18.16 13.56
C SER A 111 -17.88 17.33 13.04
N GLN A 112 -17.46 17.57 11.80
CA GLN A 112 -16.28 16.87 11.26
C GLN A 112 -15.01 17.18 12.07
N ALA A 113 -14.91 18.36 12.67
CA ALA A 113 -13.81 18.73 13.55
C ALA A 113 -13.72 17.79 14.77
N GLU A 114 -14.84 17.59 15.47
CA GLU A 114 -14.92 16.65 16.60
C GLU A 114 -14.61 15.21 16.16
N CYS A 115 -15.16 14.75 15.03
CA CYS A 115 -14.84 13.42 14.50
C CYS A 115 -13.34 13.25 14.21
N ASN A 116 -12.68 14.29 13.71
CA ASN A 116 -11.24 14.27 13.46
C ASN A 116 -10.42 14.18 14.76
N GLU A 117 -10.85 14.88 15.82
CA GLU A 117 -10.24 14.79 17.15
C GLU A 117 -10.39 13.38 17.70
N LYS A 118 -11.60 12.79 17.62
CA LYS A 118 -11.84 11.41 18.02
C LYS A 118 -10.98 10.40 17.29
N TYR A 119 -10.70 10.63 16.00
CA TYR A 119 -9.76 9.79 15.27
C TYR A 119 -8.31 9.93 15.78
N GLN A 120 -7.87 11.16 16.09
CA GLN A 120 -6.51 11.43 16.57
C GLN A 120 -6.28 10.91 17.99
N GLU A 121 -7.27 11.00 18.87
CA GLU A 121 -7.25 10.45 20.24
C GLU A 121 -6.95 8.94 20.26
N ARG A 122 -7.16 8.23 19.15
CA ARG A 122 -6.90 6.79 19.02
C ARG A 122 -5.45 6.46 18.67
N GLU A 123 -4.57 7.44 18.53
CA GLU A 123 -3.14 7.26 18.27
C GLU A 123 -2.83 6.19 17.20
N PRO A 124 -3.35 6.34 15.97
CA PRO A 124 -3.27 5.31 14.95
C PRO A 124 -1.82 4.90 14.66
N ALA A 125 -1.55 3.59 14.67
CA ALA A 125 -0.19 3.06 14.63
C ALA A 125 0.44 3.25 13.25
N LYS A 126 1.50 4.08 13.15
CA LYS A 126 2.23 4.37 11.90
C LYS A 126 2.68 3.11 11.15
N CYS A 127 3.16 2.10 11.85
CA CYS A 127 3.60 0.83 11.25
C CYS A 127 2.45 0.05 10.58
N ARG A 128 1.21 0.23 11.03
CA ARG A 128 0.04 -0.44 10.44
C ARG A 128 -0.45 0.26 9.17
N PHE A 129 -0.08 1.51 8.93
CA PHE A 129 -0.32 2.14 7.63
C PHE A 129 0.53 1.48 6.54
N LEU A 130 1.80 1.16 6.82
CA LEU A 130 2.67 0.48 5.88
C LEU A 130 2.06 -0.86 5.42
N HIS A 131 1.40 -1.57 6.33
CA HIS A 131 0.69 -2.81 6.02
C HIS A 131 -0.30 -2.69 4.85
N TYR A 132 -1.06 -1.60 4.78
CA TYR A 132 -2.01 -1.34 3.70
C TYR A 132 -1.38 -0.69 2.47
N GLN A 133 -0.19 -0.11 2.62
CA GLN A 133 0.55 0.51 1.52
C GLN A 133 1.54 -0.46 0.85
N SER A 134 1.74 -1.64 1.42
CA SER A 134 2.64 -2.70 0.95
C SER A 134 2.00 -3.68 -0.03
N LEU A 135 0.70 -3.60 -0.32
CA LEU A 135 0.04 -4.49 -1.29
C LEU A 135 -0.19 -3.79 -2.62
N PHE A 136 0.27 -4.42 -3.70
CA PHE A 136 0.17 -3.89 -5.05
C PHE A 136 -0.57 -4.87 -5.96
N PRO A 137 -1.52 -4.40 -6.78
CA PRO A 137 -2.26 -5.25 -7.70
C PRO A 137 -1.34 -5.78 -8.82
N THR A 138 -1.74 -6.90 -9.41
CA THR A 138 -1.07 -7.57 -10.55
C THR A 138 -2.07 -7.86 -11.66
N SER A 139 -1.63 -8.45 -12.77
CA SER A 139 -2.51 -8.77 -13.90
C SER A 139 -3.45 -9.95 -13.64
N ASP A 140 -3.13 -10.79 -12.66
CA ASP A 140 -3.93 -11.98 -12.36
C ASP A 140 -5.22 -11.58 -11.64
N SER A 141 -6.31 -12.34 -11.90
CA SER A 141 -7.59 -12.09 -11.23
C SER A 141 -7.43 -12.25 -9.71
N ASN A 142 -7.65 -11.16 -8.97
CA ASN A 142 -7.37 -11.04 -7.52
C ASN A 142 -5.90 -11.26 -7.12
N GLY A 143 -4.95 -11.18 -8.06
CA GLY A 143 -3.53 -11.29 -7.77
C GLY A 143 -2.96 -10.00 -7.19
N PHE A 144 -2.19 -10.13 -6.13
CA PHE A 144 -1.47 -9.02 -5.50
C PHE A 144 -0.08 -9.47 -5.04
N VAL A 145 0.85 -8.52 -4.96
CA VAL A 145 2.19 -8.75 -4.39
C VAL A 145 2.39 -7.92 -3.14
N TYR A 146 3.01 -8.51 -2.13
CA TYR A 146 3.47 -7.81 -0.94
C TYR A 146 4.87 -7.26 -1.15
N VAL A 147 5.04 -5.96 -0.91
CA VAL A 147 6.29 -5.23 -0.99
C VAL A 147 6.69 -4.80 0.42
N ASP A 148 7.79 -5.37 0.90
CA ASP A 148 8.35 -5.02 2.20
C ASP A 148 9.14 -3.71 2.10
N PHE A 149 8.64 -2.67 2.78
CA PHE A 149 9.30 -1.38 2.86
C PHE A 149 10.22 -1.24 4.08
N ASP A 150 10.28 -2.21 5.00
CA ASP A 150 11.01 -2.04 6.28
C ASP A 150 12.49 -1.71 6.06
N SER A 151 13.10 -2.33 5.05
CA SER A 151 14.50 -2.12 4.68
C SER A 151 14.82 -0.69 4.20
N ILE A 152 13.82 0.05 3.70
CA ILE A 152 14.01 1.40 3.12
C ILE A 152 13.21 2.50 3.81
N THR A 153 12.28 2.17 4.71
CA THR A 153 11.37 3.15 5.33
C THR A 153 12.11 4.26 6.06
N HIS A 154 13.23 3.96 6.71
CA HIS A 154 14.05 4.96 7.42
C HIS A 154 14.81 5.91 6.47
N LEU A 155 14.93 5.55 5.19
CA LEU A 155 15.56 6.36 4.14
C LEU A 155 14.53 7.18 3.35
N LEU A 156 13.26 6.81 3.41
CA LEU A 156 12.19 7.43 2.66
C LEU A 156 11.55 8.58 3.46
N SER A 157 11.54 9.77 2.85
CA SER A 157 10.56 10.80 3.21
C SER A 157 9.15 10.38 2.80
N LYS A 158 8.13 11.09 3.29
CA LYS A 158 6.74 10.83 2.89
C LYS A 158 6.54 10.99 1.37
N SER A 159 7.11 12.04 0.78
CA SER A 159 7.08 12.28 -0.68
C SER A 159 7.76 11.16 -1.46
N SER A 160 8.91 10.67 -0.98
CA SER A 160 9.61 9.53 -1.59
C SER A 160 8.80 8.24 -1.53
N PHE A 161 8.15 8.00 -0.39
CA PHE A 161 7.28 6.84 -0.22
C PHE A 161 6.08 6.89 -1.17
N ASP A 162 5.38 8.03 -1.22
CA ASP A 162 4.22 8.22 -2.10
C ASP A 162 4.63 8.10 -3.59
N CYS A 163 5.82 8.62 -3.96
CA CYS A 163 6.39 8.47 -5.31
C CYS A 163 6.68 7.00 -5.65
N LEU A 164 7.38 6.28 -4.78
CA LEU A 164 7.72 4.87 -4.99
C LEU A 164 6.46 4.00 -5.08
N GLY A 165 5.49 4.22 -4.20
CA GLY A 165 4.21 3.50 -4.23
C GLY A 165 3.45 3.70 -5.55
N ARG A 166 3.46 4.93 -6.10
CA ARG A 166 2.85 5.19 -7.41
C ARG A 166 3.58 4.41 -8.52
N LEU A 167 4.91 4.49 -8.57
CA LEU A 167 5.72 3.80 -9.58
C LEU A 167 5.56 2.27 -9.50
N LEU A 168 5.51 1.71 -8.30
CA LEU A 168 5.26 0.28 -8.08
C LEU A 168 3.86 -0.13 -8.55
N THR A 169 2.83 0.65 -8.24
CA THR A 169 1.47 0.39 -8.72
C THR A 169 1.43 0.34 -10.25
N GLU A 170 2.03 1.34 -10.91
CA GLU A 170 2.06 1.41 -12.38
C GLU A 170 2.86 0.25 -13.00
N TYR A 171 3.97 -0.14 -12.38
CA TYR A 171 4.85 -1.19 -12.90
C TYR A 171 4.32 -2.61 -12.68
N LEU A 172 3.76 -2.89 -11.50
CA LEU A 172 3.36 -4.25 -11.10
C LEU A 172 1.98 -4.64 -11.63
N ALA A 173 1.07 -3.69 -11.81
CA ALA A 173 -0.29 -3.93 -12.29
C ALA A 173 -0.38 -4.75 -13.61
N PRO A 174 0.47 -4.53 -14.64
CA PRO A 174 0.42 -5.34 -15.86
C PRO A 174 1.18 -6.67 -15.78
N LEU A 175 1.87 -6.98 -14.68
CA LEU A 175 2.70 -8.19 -14.57
C LEU A 175 1.94 -9.36 -13.96
N PRO A 176 2.20 -10.61 -14.39
CA PRO A 176 1.74 -11.80 -13.66
C PRO A 176 2.29 -11.81 -12.24
N THR A 177 1.54 -12.39 -11.29
CA THR A 177 1.90 -12.38 -9.85
C THR A 177 3.31 -12.92 -9.61
N VAL A 178 3.66 -14.03 -10.26
CA VAL A 178 4.99 -14.66 -10.12
C VAL A 178 6.12 -13.72 -10.54
N GLN A 179 5.93 -12.92 -11.61
CA GLN A 179 6.95 -11.97 -12.03
C GLN A 179 7.00 -10.75 -11.10
N ALA A 180 5.84 -10.28 -10.65
CA ALA A 180 5.74 -9.19 -9.69
C ALA A 180 6.45 -9.53 -8.35
N GLU A 181 6.31 -10.77 -7.87
CA GLU A 181 7.00 -11.29 -6.68
C GLU A 181 8.52 -11.32 -6.82
N ILE A 182 9.03 -11.53 -8.04
CA ILE A 182 10.48 -11.48 -8.33
C ILE A 182 10.95 -10.02 -8.41
N ASP A 183 10.22 -9.16 -9.11
CA ASP A 183 10.66 -7.80 -9.42
C ASP A 183 10.56 -6.85 -8.21
N ALA A 184 9.50 -6.97 -7.41
CA ALA A 184 9.27 -6.12 -6.25
C ALA A 184 10.49 -6.03 -5.28
N PRO A 185 11.02 -7.14 -4.74
CA PRO A 185 12.17 -7.08 -3.83
C PRO A 185 13.43 -6.54 -4.50
N LEU A 186 13.63 -6.80 -5.80
CA LEU A 186 14.74 -6.23 -6.57
C LEU A 186 14.62 -4.71 -6.70
N ILE A 187 13.42 -4.19 -6.98
CA ILE A 187 13.15 -2.75 -7.03
C ILE A 187 13.48 -2.11 -5.69
N ILE A 188 13.01 -2.70 -4.57
CA ILE A 188 13.29 -2.18 -3.22
C ILE A 188 14.78 -2.17 -2.92
N ALA A 189 15.51 -3.25 -3.21
CA ALA A 189 16.94 -3.34 -2.98
C ALA A 189 17.75 -2.32 -3.81
N ILE A 190 17.37 -2.13 -5.09
CA ILE A 190 18.03 -1.15 -5.97
C ILE A 190 17.70 0.28 -5.52
N ALA A 191 16.44 0.57 -5.16
CA ALA A 191 16.02 1.86 -4.63
C ALA A 191 16.74 2.20 -3.32
N GLN A 192 16.94 1.21 -2.45
CA GLN A 192 17.76 1.36 -1.24
C GLN A 192 19.18 1.83 -1.58
N GLY A 193 19.82 1.17 -2.56
CA GLY A 193 21.15 1.55 -3.03
C GLY A 193 21.21 2.98 -3.58
N LEU A 194 20.19 3.41 -4.34
CA LEU A 194 20.08 4.77 -4.85
C LEU A 194 19.99 5.81 -3.73
N LEU A 195 19.13 5.56 -2.73
CA LEU A 195 18.93 6.46 -1.60
C LEU A 195 20.19 6.56 -0.74
N TYR A 196 20.93 5.47 -0.55
CA TYR A 196 22.21 5.51 0.15
C TYR A 196 23.27 6.35 -0.57
N GLN A 197 23.28 6.35 -1.91
CA GLN A 197 24.20 7.18 -2.68
C GLN A 197 23.79 8.65 -2.75
N ASN A 198 22.52 8.96 -2.44
CA ASN A 198 21.96 10.31 -2.51
C ASN A 198 21.26 10.66 -1.18
N PRO A 199 22.01 10.73 -0.06
CA PRO A 199 21.41 10.90 1.25
C PRO A 199 20.68 12.24 1.36
N GLY A 200 19.44 12.19 1.86
CA GLY A 200 18.59 13.38 2.07
C GLY A 200 17.94 13.93 0.80
N VAL A 201 18.10 13.27 -0.35
CA VAL A 201 17.41 13.62 -1.60
C VAL A 201 16.15 12.76 -1.72
N ASP A 202 15.03 13.38 -2.06
CA ASP A 202 13.79 12.66 -2.30
C ASP A 202 13.89 11.78 -3.55
N LEU A 203 13.37 10.55 -3.48
CA LEU A 203 13.45 9.58 -4.60
C LEU A 203 12.88 10.15 -5.90
N GLY A 204 11.81 10.94 -5.81
CA GLY A 204 11.18 11.59 -6.97
C GLY A 204 12.07 12.62 -7.69
N ASP A 205 13.09 13.13 -7.01
CA ASP A 205 14.03 14.12 -7.55
C ASP A 205 15.35 13.48 -8.00
N ILE A 206 15.55 12.18 -7.75
CA ILE A 206 16.76 11.48 -8.19
C ILE A 206 16.66 11.20 -9.69
N HIS A 207 17.46 11.94 -10.45
CA HIS A 207 17.65 11.74 -11.89
C HIS A 207 19.14 11.66 -12.21
N LEU A 208 19.68 10.45 -12.25
CA LEU A 208 21.09 10.26 -12.52
C LEU A 208 21.41 10.55 -13.99
N GLY A 209 22.44 11.38 -14.21
CA GLY A 209 23.04 11.58 -15.53
C GLY A 209 23.63 10.27 -16.09
N VAL A 210 24.05 10.29 -17.35
CA VAL A 210 24.55 9.09 -18.05
C VAL A 210 25.74 8.44 -17.34
N THR A 211 26.73 9.23 -16.92
CA THR A 211 27.92 8.74 -16.21
C THR A 211 27.55 8.14 -14.86
N ASN A 212 26.83 8.91 -14.02
CA ASN A 212 26.42 8.45 -12.69
C ASN A 212 25.51 7.21 -12.75
N SER A 213 24.67 7.10 -13.79
CA SER A 213 23.85 5.90 -14.00
C SER A 213 24.69 4.67 -14.33
N ALA A 214 25.73 4.83 -15.16
CA ALA A 214 26.64 3.74 -15.49
C ALA A 214 27.44 3.29 -14.25
N ASP A 215 27.94 4.24 -13.46
CA ASP A 215 28.66 3.95 -12.21
C ASP A 215 27.75 3.23 -11.21
N PHE A 216 26.51 3.70 -11.04
CA PHE A 216 25.51 3.05 -10.19
C PHE A 216 25.20 1.61 -10.64
N ILE A 217 24.93 1.41 -11.93
CA ILE A 217 24.66 0.06 -12.49
C ILE A 217 25.87 -0.85 -12.31
N GLY A 218 27.08 -0.34 -12.50
CA GLY A 218 28.32 -1.07 -12.23
C GLY A 218 28.40 -1.54 -10.79
N ALA A 219 28.12 -0.65 -9.83
CA ALA A 219 28.09 -0.99 -8.41
C ALA A 219 27.02 -2.03 -8.07
N VAL A 220 25.80 -1.91 -8.62
CA VAL A 220 24.73 -2.90 -8.45
C VAL A 220 25.17 -4.27 -8.94
N ARG A 221 25.77 -4.33 -10.13
CA ARG A 221 26.29 -5.57 -10.71
C ARG A 221 27.34 -6.21 -9.81
N THR A 222 28.38 -5.47 -9.45
CA THR A 222 29.46 -5.99 -8.61
C THR A 222 28.94 -6.48 -7.26
N HIS A 223 28.00 -5.76 -6.64
CA HIS A 223 27.41 -6.19 -5.38
C HIS A 223 26.59 -7.47 -5.52
N ALA A 224 25.78 -7.58 -6.58
CA ALA A 224 24.97 -8.77 -6.85
C ALA A 224 25.85 -10.01 -7.12
N GLU A 225 26.86 -9.88 -7.99
CA GLU A 225 27.81 -10.95 -8.30
C GLU A 225 28.55 -11.41 -7.03
N TRP A 226 29.03 -10.47 -6.21
CA TRP A 226 29.71 -10.77 -4.96
C TRP A 226 28.81 -11.48 -3.94
N ARG A 227 27.56 -11.03 -3.77
CA ARG A 227 26.58 -11.66 -2.87
C ARG A 227 26.29 -13.10 -3.29
N MET A 228 26.10 -13.34 -4.59
CA MET A 228 25.83 -14.68 -5.11
C MET A 228 27.02 -15.62 -4.94
N HIS A 229 28.23 -15.17 -5.25
CA HIS A 229 29.43 -15.98 -5.05
C HIS A 229 29.65 -16.33 -3.57
N ASN A 230 29.42 -15.40 -2.65
CA ASN A 230 29.50 -15.68 -1.22
C ASN A 230 28.43 -16.65 -0.72
N ALA A 231 27.28 -16.72 -1.40
CA ALA A 231 26.24 -17.70 -1.13
C ALA A 231 26.50 -19.06 -1.82
N GLY A 232 27.62 -19.22 -2.54
CA GLY A 232 28.02 -20.48 -3.16
C GLY A 232 27.47 -20.71 -4.58
N PHE A 233 26.89 -19.69 -5.21
CA PHE A 233 26.36 -19.79 -6.57
C PHE A 233 27.46 -19.70 -7.64
N PHE A 234 27.24 -20.40 -8.75
CA PHE A 234 28.19 -20.48 -9.86
C PHE A 234 27.92 -19.40 -10.91
N ARG A 235 28.86 -19.25 -11.86
CA ARG A 235 28.79 -18.21 -12.91
C ARG A 235 27.48 -18.23 -13.71
N GLY A 236 26.91 -19.41 -13.97
CA GLY A 236 25.64 -19.54 -14.68
C GLY A 236 24.49 -18.91 -13.91
N ASP A 237 24.38 -19.19 -12.62
CA ASP A 237 23.37 -18.61 -11.73
C ASP A 237 23.52 -17.09 -11.63
N VAL A 238 24.76 -16.61 -11.57
CA VAL A 238 25.08 -15.18 -11.55
C VAL A 238 24.62 -14.48 -12.83
N ALA A 239 24.86 -15.09 -13.99
CA ALA A 239 24.40 -14.57 -15.27
C ALA A 239 22.86 -14.56 -15.36
N GLU A 240 22.19 -15.59 -14.81
CA GLU A 240 20.73 -15.66 -14.76
C GLU A 240 20.15 -14.58 -13.84
N ASN A 241 20.70 -14.41 -12.64
CA ASN A 241 20.31 -13.34 -11.73
C ASN A 241 20.47 -11.95 -12.35
N TRP A 242 21.55 -11.73 -13.13
CA TRP A 242 21.74 -10.48 -13.83
C TRP A 242 20.65 -10.19 -14.87
N LYS A 243 20.03 -11.21 -15.47
CA LYS A 243 18.88 -11.01 -16.37
C LYS A 243 17.73 -10.35 -15.62
N TYR A 244 17.38 -10.84 -14.43
CA TYR A 244 16.31 -10.25 -13.61
C TYR A 244 16.65 -8.81 -13.18
N LEU A 245 17.85 -8.59 -12.65
CA LEU A 245 18.30 -7.24 -12.25
C LEU A 245 18.31 -6.27 -13.43
N SER A 246 18.82 -6.69 -14.58
CA SER A 246 18.89 -5.85 -15.78
C SER A 246 17.51 -5.52 -16.35
N ALA A 247 16.55 -6.45 -16.27
CA ALA A 247 15.17 -6.22 -16.64
C ALA A 247 14.54 -5.15 -15.74
N VAL A 248 14.68 -5.26 -14.42
CA VAL A 248 14.20 -4.25 -13.46
C VAL A 248 14.88 -2.89 -13.68
N LEU A 249 16.21 -2.85 -13.83
CA LEU A 249 16.94 -1.61 -14.12
C LEU A 249 16.42 -0.92 -15.39
N THR A 250 16.11 -1.70 -16.43
CA THR A 250 15.60 -1.17 -17.70
C THR A 250 14.14 -0.72 -17.59
N ASN A 251 13.28 -1.61 -17.12
CA ASN A 251 11.83 -1.46 -17.23
C ASN A 251 11.23 -0.63 -16.10
N PHE A 252 11.92 -0.53 -14.96
CA PHE A 252 11.51 0.32 -13.85
C PHE A 252 12.34 1.61 -13.81
N PHE A 253 13.65 1.51 -13.59
CA PHE A 253 14.47 2.69 -13.28
C PHE A 253 14.77 3.57 -14.50
N VAL A 254 15.10 2.97 -15.65
CA VAL A 254 15.33 3.73 -16.89
C VAL A 254 14.01 4.23 -17.48
N ALA A 255 12.97 3.39 -17.51
CA ALA A 255 11.65 3.78 -18.01
C ALA A 255 11.06 4.99 -17.27
N ASN A 256 11.31 5.09 -15.95
CA ASN A 256 10.86 6.21 -15.12
C ASN A 256 11.88 7.37 -15.03
N ASN A 257 12.89 7.41 -15.91
CA ASN A 257 13.91 8.46 -15.96
C ASN A 257 14.72 8.67 -14.65
N ILE A 258 14.74 7.68 -13.76
CA ILE A 258 15.59 7.69 -12.57
C ILE A 258 17.05 7.46 -13.00
N LEU A 259 17.26 6.56 -13.95
CA LEU A 259 18.54 6.28 -14.60
C LEU A 259 18.50 6.68 -16.07
N ARG A 260 19.61 7.20 -16.59
CA ARG A 260 19.78 7.57 -18.00
C ARG A 260 20.93 6.80 -18.62
N LEU A 261 20.71 6.20 -19.79
CA LEU A 261 21.72 5.40 -20.46
C LEU A 261 22.00 5.90 -21.88
N ASN A 262 23.29 5.98 -22.21
CA ASN A 262 23.75 6.04 -23.59
C ASN A 262 23.90 4.60 -24.16
N LYS A 263 24.42 4.50 -25.39
CA LYS A 263 24.63 3.21 -26.06
C LYS A 263 25.50 2.24 -25.25
N ASP A 264 26.51 2.73 -24.55
CA ASP A 264 27.44 1.88 -23.78
C ASP A 264 26.83 1.45 -22.44
N GLY A 265 26.10 2.33 -21.75
CA GLY A 265 25.31 1.96 -20.57
C GLY A 265 24.29 0.85 -20.87
N ARG A 266 23.65 0.88 -22.06
CA ARG A 266 22.75 -0.22 -22.50
C ARG A 266 23.47 -1.55 -22.72
N LYS A 267 24.77 -1.54 -23.03
CA LYS A 267 25.55 -2.79 -23.15
C LYS A 267 25.82 -3.40 -21.78
N MET A 268 25.96 -2.59 -20.73
CA MET A 268 26.20 -3.07 -19.36
C MET A 268 25.03 -3.91 -18.83
N LEU A 269 23.81 -3.62 -19.29
CA LEU A 269 22.59 -4.35 -18.93
C LEU A 269 22.39 -5.64 -19.73
N ARG A 270 23.25 -5.98 -20.69
CA ARG A 270 23.10 -7.25 -21.42
C ARG A 270 23.60 -8.41 -20.54
N PRO A 271 22.88 -9.53 -20.47
CA PRO A 271 23.43 -10.77 -19.93
C PRO A 271 24.63 -11.22 -20.77
N TYR A 272 25.57 -11.91 -20.10
CA TYR A 272 26.76 -12.51 -20.72
C TYR A 272 26.39 -13.56 -21.75
#